data_AF-A0AAD7U0L7-F1
#
_entry.id   AF-A0AAD7U0L7-F1
#
_cell.length_a   1.000
_cell.length_b   1.000
_cell.length_c   1.000
_cell.angle_alpha   90.00
_cell.angle_beta   90.00
_cell.angle_gamma   90.00
#
_symmetry.space_group_name_H-M   'P 1'
#
loop_
_entity.id
_entity.type
_entity.pdbx_description
1 polymer ?
#
loop_
_entity_poly.entity_id
_entity_poly.type
_entity_poly.pdbx_seq_one_letter_code
_entity_poly.pdbx_strand_id
1 'polypeptide(L)'
;MDIIANIFDHLIPDSRGSLLLPTSCPEQTESKLCAQALAASAQACRAFEGPALDRLWEVVDNVKNLLSILPSYSAANGIHTSLYIGEHEWIRFRAYSSRVRVLDATRNLFNNTAGFAAHPDLPDPIWTILLHQSSRSPLFPHLTHLTVESDLAMLMVLLRPPVTQLHLMPPYSDEGVLHSHAIDVVRPHLPHIQDIWISNALLRHGDLCDHLGLSTLTHVRSITIDIAFSATPALISAFMDFPHLRKLSLDCTFSPPDLASLVELKSKRGFFELRELWLAADHGVVAKFLEATDPPRLHRFGCTLSLKSTLEDDPLGVGKIVSRLPPALRCFYLTLSQSSTGRFGMPPNADPQAPSPSALLFLPPELRAMEEIREVDVCVEHLEIPFDEDDLRALCKAWPHLTRFSFEHSQPSARWGSRGESRIRDAPVPTLSSLLAFTEAHPHLTELTLPGLDTTALRADELGLFRPGGLRAISPHPLRVFRLSAIAGDAPIVKLATVLDRAFPVLDLDALAVASLRMLDRFMQAPHTLQNYYRAQAPGMSNMDGPHLLVVLLSTLRAARSYNDWTHGPMKTSC
;
A
#
# COMPACT_ATOMS: atom_id res chain seq x y z
N MET A 1 22.80 -25.56 -2.68
CA MET A 1 21.84 -24.63 -2.05
C MET A 1 22.00 -24.78 -0.55
N ASP A 2 22.15 -23.66 0.15
CA ASP A 2 22.31 -23.63 1.60
C ASP A 2 20.93 -23.50 2.27
N ILE A 3 20.51 -24.51 3.02
CA ILE A 3 19.21 -24.55 3.69
C ILE A 3 19.08 -23.41 4.71
N ILE A 4 20.18 -23.00 5.34
CA ILE A 4 20.18 -21.95 6.36
C ILE A 4 19.83 -20.59 5.73
N ALA A 5 20.41 -20.30 4.55
CA ALA A 5 20.11 -19.07 3.82
C ALA A 5 18.61 -18.97 3.46
N ASN A 6 18.00 -20.10 3.06
CA ASN A 6 16.57 -20.15 2.75
C ASN A 6 15.69 -19.96 4.00
N ILE A 7 16.11 -20.43 5.17
CA ILE A 7 15.37 -20.17 6.43
C ILE A 7 15.39 -18.67 6.74
N PHE A 8 16.55 -18.02 6.61
CA PHE A 8 16.68 -16.59 6.87
C PHE A 8 15.99 -15.71 5.82
N ASP A 9 15.76 -16.21 4.59
CA ASP A 9 14.92 -15.53 3.60
C ASP A 9 13.49 -15.30 4.10
N HIS A 10 12.95 -16.20 4.92
CA HIS A 10 11.62 -16.03 5.52
C HIS A 10 11.57 -15.00 6.65
N LEU A 11 12.72 -14.51 7.12
CA LEU A 11 12.81 -13.44 8.12
C LEU A 11 12.99 -12.07 7.48
N ILE A 12 13.03 -11.93 6.15
CA ILE A 12 13.03 -10.62 5.52
C ILE A 12 11.58 -10.28 5.17
N PRO A 13 10.96 -9.24 5.74
CA PRO A 13 9.64 -8.81 5.30
C PRO A 13 9.71 -8.46 3.82
N ASP A 14 8.65 -8.76 3.06
CA ASP A 14 8.50 -8.47 1.62
C ASP A 14 8.51 -6.95 1.35
N SER A 15 9.67 -6.35 1.55
CA SER A 15 9.96 -4.92 1.45
C SER A 15 9.82 -4.41 0.02
N ARG A 16 9.81 -5.31 -0.96
CA ARG A 16 9.71 -4.96 -2.39
C ARG A 16 8.31 -4.47 -2.79
N GLY A 17 7.27 -4.82 -2.03
CA GLY A 17 5.89 -4.41 -2.32
C GLY A 17 5.42 -3.14 -1.60
N SER A 18 6.01 -2.82 -0.43
CA SER A 18 5.37 -1.92 0.53
C SER A 18 6.08 -0.57 0.76
N LEU A 19 7.15 -0.26 0.02
CA LEU A 19 7.78 1.08 0.11
C LEU A 19 6.83 2.23 -0.32
N LEU A 20 5.68 1.91 -0.91
CA LEU A 20 4.68 2.88 -1.39
C LEU A 20 3.54 3.16 -0.39
N LEU A 21 3.43 2.42 0.72
CA LEU A 21 2.32 2.61 1.68
C LEU A 21 2.72 3.52 2.86
N PRO A 22 1.81 4.39 3.36
CA PRO A 22 2.08 5.29 4.46
C PRO A 22 2.63 4.59 5.73
N THR A 23 3.58 5.27 6.39
CA THR A 23 4.42 4.82 7.53
C THR A 23 3.70 4.33 8.80
N SER A 24 2.37 4.27 8.83
CA SER A 24 1.59 3.79 9.99
C SER A 24 1.31 2.27 9.98
N CYS A 25 1.86 1.53 9.01
CA CYS A 25 1.53 0.14 8.73
C CYS A 25 2.11 -0.89 9.76
N PRO A 26 1.46 -2.05 9.99
CA PRO A 26 1.98 -3.24 10.71
C PRO A 26 3.46 -3.61 10.48
N GLU A 27 3.95 -3.40 9.26
CA GLU A 27 5.21 -3.93 8.75
C GLU A 27 6.47 -3.45 9.48
N GLN A 28 6.48 -2.25 10.05
CA GLN A 28 7.66 -1.75 10.76
C GLN A 28 7.98 -2.57 12.03
N THR A 29 6.95 -3.07 12.72
CA THR A 29 7.16 -3.88 13.94
C THR A 29 7.71 -5.25 13.57
N GLU A 30 7.13 -5.88 12.56
CA GLU A 30 7.58 -7.17 12.05
C GLU A 30 9.02 -7.08 11.55
N SER A 31 9.35 -6.04 10.78
CA SER A 31 10.73 -5.78 10.34
C SER A 31 11.71 -5.68 11.49
N LYS A 32 11.35 -5.01 12.60
CA LYS A 32 12.19 -4.94 13.81
C LYS A 32 12.37 -6.29 14.49
N LEU A 33 11.30 -7.07 14.65
CA LEU A 33 11.36 -8.39 15.27
C LEU A 33 12.20 -9.36 14.43
N CYS A 34 12.02 -9.33 13.11
CA CYS A 34 12.82 -10.07 12.15
C CYS A 34 14.31 -9.70 12.22
N ALA A 35 14.64 -8.41 12.24
CA ALA A 35 16.02 -7.95 12.39
C ALA A 35 16.63 -8.42 13.72
N GLN A 36 15.87 -8.39 14.82
CA GLN A 36 16.32 -8.93 16.11
C GLN A 36 16.57 -10.44 16.06
N ALA A 37 15.69 -11.20 15.40
CA ALA A 37 15.85 -12.64 15.23
C ALA A 37 17.09 -12.99 14.39
N LEU A 38 17.35 -12.23 13.32
CA LEU A 38 18.56 -12.38 12.49
C LEU A 38 19.84 -12.02 13.28
N ALA A 39 19.81 -10.94 14.05
CA ALA A 39 20.93 -10.56 14.91
C ALA A 39 21.23 -11.62 15.99
N ALA A 40 20.19 -12.16 16.64
CA ALA A 40 20.33 -13.25 17.59
C ALA A 40 20.88 -14.52 16.92
N SER A 41 20.41 -14.84 15.71
CA SER A 41 20.88 -15.99 14.93
C SER A 41 22.35 -15.85 14.55
N ALA A 42 22.79 -14.66 14.15
CA ALA A 42 24.19 -14.37 13.86
C ALA A 42 25.11 -14.58 15.07
N GLN A 43 24.60 -14.27 16.27
CA GLN A 43 25.36 -14.42 17.53
C GLN A 43 25.35 -15.84 18.09
N ALA A 44 24.40 -16.68 17.67
CA ALA A 44 24.23 -18.02 18.22
C ALA A 44 25.39 -18.97 17.88
N CYS A 45 25.88 -18.97 16.64
CA CYS A 45 27.03 -19.77 16.22
C CYS A 45 27.73 -19.23 14.96
N ARG A 46 29.01 -19.59 14.78
CA ARG A 46 29.83 -19.16 13.62
C ARG A 46 29.28 -19.60 12.26
N ALA A 47 28.57 -20.74 12.22
CA ALA A 47 27.96 -21.23 10.99
C ALA A 47 26.78 -20.34 10.55
N PHE A 48 26.09 -19.69 11.49
CA PHE A 48 24.96 -18.81 11.22
C PHE A 48 25.40 -17.36 11.02
N GLU A 49 26.53 -16.97 11.61
CA GLU A 49 27.07 -15.61 11.56
C GLU A 49 27.08 -15.03 10.13
N GLY A 50 27.68 -15.74 9.18
CA GLY A 50 27.75 -15.30 7.78
C GLY A 50 26.36 -15.09 7.15
N PRO A 51 25.56 -16.15 6.98
CA PRO A 51 24.25 -16.06 6.34
C PRO A 51 23.26 -15.13 7.05
N ALA A 52 23.26 -15.09 8.38
CA ALA A 52 22.35 -14.23 9.14
C ALA A 52 22.73 -12.75 8.99
N LEU A 53 24.03 -12.42 9.01
CA LEU A 53 24.49 -11.05 8.75
C LEU A 53 24.26 -10.63 7.30
N ASP A 54 24.37 -11.54 6.33
CA ASP A 54 24.04 -11.24 4.93
C ASP A 54 22.59 -10.75 4.81
N ARG A 55 21.65 -11.42 5.48
CA ARG A 55 20.23 -11.05 5.49
C ARG A 55 19.91 -9.84 6.34
N LEU A 56 20.54 -9.71 7.51
CA LEU A 56 20.35 -8.57 8.39
C LEU A 56 20.77 -7.24 7.73
N TRP A 57 21.88 -7.26 6.98
CA TRP A 57 22.43 -6.07 6.32
C TRP A 57 22.04 -5.94 4.85
N GLU A 58 21.28 -6.89 4.30
CA GLU A 58 20.81 -6.85 2.91
C GLU A 58 20.02 -5.56 2.63
N VAL A 59 19.14 -5.18 3.57
CA VAL A 59 18.30 -4.00 3.52
C VAL A 59 18.68 -3.05 4.65
N VAL A 60 19.26 -1.91 4.29
CA VAL A 60 19.60 -0.83 5.23
C VAL A 60 18.66 0.32 5.01
N ASP A 61 17.74 0.51 5.94
CA ASP A 61 16.72 1.56 5.88
C ASP A 61 17.22 2.92 6.38
N ASN A 62 18.38 2.95 7.03
CA ASN A 62 19.00 4.15 7.57
C ASN A 62 20.51 4.00 7.57
N VAL A 63 21.21 4.82 6.78
CA VAL A 63 22.68 4.78 6.66
C VAL A 63 23.39 5.02 8.01
N LYS A 64 22.76 5.73 8.96
CA LYS A 64 23.33 5.95 10.31
C LYS A 64 23.55 4.63 11.04
N ASN A 65 22.74 3.60 10.79
CA ASN A 65 22.95 2.27 11.36
C ASN A 65 24.29 1.68 10.91
N LEU A 66 24.65 1.86 9.64
CA LEU A 66 25.94 1.44 9.11
C LEU A 66 27.09 2.32 9.61
N LEU A 67 26.88 3.64 9.67
CA LEU A 67 27.89 4.56 10.20
C LEU A 67 28.19 4.33 11.68
N SER A 68 27.19 3.88 12.47
CA SER A 68 27.36 3.54 13.89
C SER A 68 28.34 2.39 14.15
N ILE A 69 28.72 1.64 13.10
CA ILE A 69 29.76 0.61 13.18
C ILE A 69 31.15 1.24 13.36
N LEU A 70 31.33 2.49 12.93
CA LEU A 70 32.55 3.27 13.10
C LEU A 70 32.54 3.90 14.52
N PRO A 71 33.41 3.47 15.45
CA PRO A 71 33.51 4.08 16.78
C PRO A 71 33.78 5.59 16.74
N SER A 72 34.47 6.06 15.71
CA SER A 72 34.71 7.47 15.42
C SER A 72 33.43 8.26 15.07
N TYR A 73 32.36 7.57 14.66
CA TYR A 73 31.05 8.16 14.43
C TYR A 73 30.20 8.14 15.72
N SER A 74 30.37 9.16 16.56
CA SER A 74 29.53 9.36 17.75
C SER A 74 28.40 10.34 17.46
N ALA A 75 27.16 9.83 17.41
CA ALA A 75 25.96 10.65 17.29
C ALA A 75 25.60 11.40 18.59
N ALA A 76 26.34 11.17 19.69
CA ALA A 76 25.89 11.47 21.06
C ALA A 76 25.66 12.96 21.37
N ASN A 77 26.14 13.90 20.54
CA ASN A 77 25.99 15.34 20.81
C ASN A 77 25.65 16.19 19.57
N GLY A 78 25.28 15.60 18.43
CA GLY A 78 25.11 16.34 17.17
C GLY A 78 26.39 16.98 16.59
N ILE A 79 27.48 17.00 17.38
CA ILE A 79 28.82 17.42 16.96
C ILE A 79 29.61 16.15 16.62
N HIS A 80 29.76 15.92 15.32
CA HIS A 80 30.56 14.83 14.77
C HIS A 80 32.04 15.13 15.00
N THR A 81 32.58 14.62 16.11
CA THR A 81 33.93 14.94 16.59
C THR A 81 34.94 13.93 16.08
N SER A 82 35.89 14.39 15.25
CA SER A 82 37.05 13.67 14.72
C SER A 82 36.78 12.63 13.61
N LEU A 83 36.81 13.11 12.37
CA LEU A 83 36.61 12.36 11.12
C LEU A 83 37.83 11.51 10.68
N TYR A 84 38.59 10.95 11.63
CA TYR A 84 39.65 9.99 11.31
C TYR A 84 39.09 8.57 11.43
N ILE A 85 38.86 7.91 10.29
CA ILE A 85 38.47 6.50 10.24
C ILE A 85 39.74 5.66 10.22
N GLY A 86 40.01 4.93 11.31
CA GLY A 86 41.16 4.04 11.37
C GLY A 86 41.03 2.85 10.40
N GLU A 87 42.16 2.29 9.95
CA GLU A 87 42.15 1.17 8.97
C GLU A 87 41.32 -0.03 9.46
N HIS A 88 41.39 -0.36 10.75
CA HIS A 88 40.59 -1.44 11.33
C HIS A 88 39.08 -1.14 11.29
N GLU A 89 38.68 0.09 11.57
CA GLU A 89 37.28 0.53 11.48
C GLU A 89 36.79 0.47 10.03
N TRP A 90 37.64 0.88 9.08
CA TRP A 90 37.34 0.83 7.66
C TRP A 90 37.19 -0.59 7.12
N ILE A 91 38.08 -1.52 7.51
CA ILE A 91 37.96 -2.95 7.18
C ILE A 91 36.64 -3.50 7.69
N ARG A 92 36.30 -3.19 8.95
CA ARG A 92 35.02 -3.60 9.54
C ARG A 92 33.85 -3.02 8.76
N PHE A 93 33.84 -1.72 8.48
CA PHE A 93 32.80 -1.06 7.70
C PHE A 93 32.62 -1.72 6.33
N ARG A 94 33.70 -1.99 5.59
CA ARG A 94 33.64 -2.67 4.28
C ARG A 94 33.06 -4.09 4.36
N ALA A 95 33.35 -4.81 5.43
CA ALA A 95 32.79 -6.15 5.64
C ALA A 95 31.26 -6.14 5.81
N TYR A 96 30.68 -5.06 6.34
CA TYR A 96 29.23 -4.88 6.43
C TYR A 96 28.65 -4.21 5.17
N SER A 97 29.32 -3.20 4.62
CA SER A 97 28.84 -2.47 3.43
C SER A 97 28.76 -3.35 2.19
N SER A 98 29.64 -4.35 2.07
CA SER A 98 29.55 -5.34 1.00
C SER A 98 28.29 -6.20 1.05
N ARG A 99 27.59 -6.30 2.18
CA ARG A 99 26.36 -7.09 2.31
C ARG A 99 25.11 -6.32 1.88
N VAL A 100 25.22 -5.00 1.78
CA VAL A 100 24.09 -4.11 1.45
C VAL A 100 23.71 -4.24 -0.02
N ARG A 101 22.45 -4.60 -0.27
CA ARG A 101 21.84 -4.68 -1.60
C ARG A 101 20.77 -3.62 -1.82
N VAL A 102 20.10 -3.22 -0.74
CA VAL A 102 19.05 -2.21 -0.72
C VAL A 102 19.43 -1.14 0.30
N LEU A 103 19.54 0.10 -0.14
CA LEU A 103 19.83 1.25 0.73
C LEU A 103 18.71 2.29 0.58
N ASP A 104 18.05 2.61 1.69
CA ASP A 104 17.17 3.78 1.80
C ASP A 104 17.88 4.87 2.61
N ALA A 105 18.33 5.91 1.92
CA ALA A 105 19.02 7.05 2.49
C ALA A 105 18.07 8.20 2.87
N THR A 106 16.76 8.07 2.63
CA THR A 106 15.76 9.17 2.77
C THR A 106 15.19 9.26 4.19
N ARG A 107 15.10 8.13 4.91
CA ARG A 107 14.62 8.09 6.31
C ARG A 107 15.52 8.83 7.31
N ASN A 108 16.68 9.29 6.87
CA ASN A 108 17.58 10.08 7.70
C ASN A 108 16.98 11.44 8.11
N LEU A 109 16.06 12.00 7.30
CA LEU A 109 15.52 13.34 7.50
C LEU A 109 14.18 13.39 8.24
N PHE A 110 13.31 12.38 8.07
CA PHE A 110 11.91 12.48 8.52
C PHE A 110 11.64 12.08 9.97
N ASN A 111 12.59 11.46 10.67
CA ASN A 111 12.35 10.94 12.03
C ASN A 111 12.32 12.03 13.13
N ASN A 112 12.56 13.31 12.80
CA ASN A 112 12.38 14.43 13.73
C ASN A 112 11.02 15.12 13.49
N THR A 113 9.94 14.43 13.84
CA THR A 113 8.54 14.84 13.61
C THR A 113 8.02 15.94 14.54
N ALA A 114 8.88 16.71 15.21
CA ALA A 114 8.45 17.78 16.11
C ALA A 114 9.02 19.15 15.73
N GLY A 115 8.61 19.63 14.55
CA GLY A 115 8.53 21.06 14.24
C GLY A 115 9.68 21.63 13.42
N PHE A 116 9.49 21.70 12.10
CA PHE A 116 9.92 22.76 11.15
C PHE A 116 11.33 23.37 11.21
N ALA A 117 12.24 22.92 12.05
CA ALA A 117 13.64 23.27 12.02
C ALA A 117 14.37 22.17 11.24
N ALA A 118 14.68 22.48 9.98
CA ALA A 118 15.58 21.68 9.14
C ALA A 118 16.93 21.54 9.86
N HIS A 119 17.08 20.48 10.64
CA HIS A 119 18.35 20.14 11.26
C HIS A 119 19.11 19.22 10.29
N PRO A 120 20.25 19.66 9.73
CA PRO A 120 21.09 18.81 8.87
C PRO A 120 21.81 17.79 9.76
N ASP A 121 21.11 16.70 10.12
CA ASP A 121 21.63 15.73 11.09
C ASP A 121 22.75 14.82 10.53
N LEU A 122 22.99 14.86 9.21
CA LEU A 122 24.19 14.31 8.59
C LEU A 122 25.01 15.48 8.03
N PRO A 123 26.23 15.71 8.52
CA PRO A 123 27.12 16.70 7.92
C PRO A 123 27.54 16.22 6.54
N ASP A 124 27.31 17.04 5.52
CA ASP A 124 27.89 16.92 4.17
C ASP A 124 29.33 16.36 4.11
N PRO A 125 30.26 16.68 5.04
CA PRO A 125 31.62 16.12 4.98
C PRO A 125 31.70 14.60 5.11
N ILE A 126 30.74 13.89 5.73
CA ILE A 126 30.86 12.43 5.90
C ILE A 126 30.93 11.71 4.54
N TRP A 127 30.12 12.14 3.57
CA TRP A 127 30.13 11.54 2.23
C TRP A 127 31.43 11.82 1.50
N THR A 128 32.00 13.00 1.69
CA THR A 128 33.31 13.35 1.11
C THR A 128 34.43 12.51 1.71
N ILE A 129 34.36 12.21 3.01
CA ILE A 129 35.35 11.35 3.69
C ILE A 129 35.21 9.90 3.27
N LEU A 130 33.99 9.37 3.20
CA LEU A 130 33.76 8.02 2.69
C LEU A 130 34.21 7.90 1.23
N LEU A 131 33.97 8.93 0.42
CA LEU A 131 34.47 8.99 -0.95
C LEU A 131 36.00 8.93 -0.99
N HIS A 132 36.67 9.72 -0.16
CA HIS A 132 38.13 9.74 -0.07
C HIS A 132 38.68 8.39 0.39
N GLN A 133 38.13 7.83 1.46
CA GLN A 133 38.56 6.56 2.06
C GLN A 133 38.35 5.37 1.11
N SER A 134 37.29 5.42 0.29
CA SER A 134 36.98 4.36 -0.69
C SER A 134 38.04 4.20 -1.79
N SER A 135 38.95 5.16 -1.97
CA SER A 135 40.01 5.10 -2.99
C SER A 135 39.49 4.71 -4.39
N ARG A 136 38.29 5.22 -4.74
CA ARG A 136 37.52 4.93 -5.97
C ARG A 136 36.77 3.61 -6.03
N SER A 137 36.92 2.71 -5.06
CA SER A 137 36.09 1.50 -4.98
C SER A 137 34.64 1.86 -4.63
N PRO A 138 33.63 1.13 -5.15
CA PRO A 138 32.24 1.35 -4.76
C PRO A 138 32.07 1.08 -3.27
N LEU A 139 31.43 2.01 -2.54
CA LEU A 139 31.18 1.86 -1.11
C LEU A 139 30.32 0.63 -0.80
N PHE A 140 29.38 0.34 -1.72
CA PHE A 140 28.43 -0.75 -1.66
C PHE A 140 28.54 -1.59 -2.95
N PRO A 141 29.52 -2.50 -3.07
CA PRO A 141 29.79 -3.21 -4.32
C PRO A 141 28.62 -4.07 -4.86
N HIS A 142 27.66 -4.41 -4.01
CA HIS A 142 26.51 -5.27 -4.33
C HIS A 142 25.16 -4.53 -4.28
N LEU A 143 25.18 -3.20 -4.24
CA LEU A 143 23.95 -2.40 -4.22
C LEU A 143 23.19 -2.56 -5.54
N THR A 144 21.94 -3.01 -5.43
CA THR A 144 21.01 -3.18 -6.55
C THR A 144 19.86 -2.18 -6.49
N HIS A 145 19.49 -1.73 -5.28
CA HIS A 145 18.42 -0.77 -5.04
C HIS A 145 18.93 0.40 -4.22
N LEU A 146 18.71 1.61 -4.73
CA LEU A 146 19.10 2.85 -4.08
C LEU A 146 17.89 3.78 -4.01
N THR A 147 17.45 4.09 -2.80
CA THR A 147 16.52 5.18 -2.50
C THR A 147 17.30 6.31 -1.86
N VAL A 148 17.32 7.47 -2.49
CA VAL A 148 18.30 8.51 -2.19
C VAL A 148 17.71 9.88 -2.41
N GLU A 149 18.07 10.80 -1.52
CA GLU A 149 17.78 12.22 -1.76
C GLU A 149 18.77 12.80 -2.77
N SER A 150 18.40 13.83 -3.53
CA SER A 150 19.25 14.43 -4.58
C SER A 150 20.46 15.22 -4.03
N ASP A 151 21.16 14.69 -3.02
CA ASP A 151 22.47 15.16 -2.58
C ASP A 151 23.56 14.64 -3.52
N LEU A 152 24.30 15.58 -4.12
CA LEU A 152 25.31 15.28 -5.13
C LEU A 152 26.47 14.44 -4.58
N ALA A 153 26.95 14.74 -3.37
CA ALA A 153 28.08 14.05 -2.76
C ALA A 153 27.74 12.59 -2.47
N MET A 154 26.54 12.36 -1.94
CA MET A 154 25.98 11.04 -1.71
C MET A 154 25.83 10.26 -3.02
N LEU A 155 25.21 10.85 -4.05
CA LEU A 155 25.03 10.19 -5.36
C LEU A 155 26.37 9.75 -5.97
N MET A 156 27.40 10.59 -5.93
CA MET A 156 28.73 10.26 -6.46
C MET A 156 29.40 9.07 -5.75
N VAL A 157 29.10 8.87 -4.46
CA VAL A 157 29.62 7.76 -3.64
C VAL A 157 28.83 6.48 -3.91
N LEU A 158 27.51 6.60 -3.98
CA LEU A 158 26.59 5.46 -3.97
C LEU A 158 26.37 4.82 -5.35
N LEU A 159 26.48 5.57 -6.44
CA LEU A 159 26.11 5.10 -7.79
C LEU A 159 27.17 4.25 -8.52
N ARG A 160 28.29 3.88 -7.88
CA ARG A 160 29.35 3.07 -8.52
C ARG A 160 29.11 1.55 -8.76
N PRO A 161 28.10 0.87 -8.18
CA PRO A 161 27.71 -0.51 -8.51
C PRO A 161 26.57 -0.57 -9.55
N PRO A 162 26.19 -1.76 -10.09
CA PRO A 162 25.08 -1.86 -11.03
C PRO A 162 23.73 -1.71 -10.31
N VAL A 163 23.41 -0.49 -9.93
CA VAL A 163 22.10 -0.13 -9.40
C VAL A 163 21.07 -0.39 -10.51
N THR A 164 20.18 -1.34 -10.28
CA THR A 164 19.09 -1.67 -11.20
C THR A 164 17.79 -0.98 -10.81
N GLN A 165 17.66 -0.54 -9.56
CA GLN A 165 16.50 0.17 -9.05
C GLN A 165 16.93 1.48 -8.40
N LEU A 166 16.39 2.60 -8.88
CA LEU A 166 16.75 3.93 -8.41
C LEU A 166 15.49 4.71 -8.04
N HIS A 167 15.40 5.13 -6.79
CA HIS A 167 14.38 6.04 -6.30
C HIS A 167 15.02 7.37 -5.91
N LEU A 168 14.71 8.40 -6.70
CA LEU A 168 15.19 9.76 -6.52
C LEU A 168 14.14 10.59 -5.77
N MET A 169 14.53 11.12 -4.62
CA MET A 169 13.75 12.08 -3.84
C MET A 169 14.46 13.45 -3.84
N PRO A 170 13.97 14.46 -4.55
CA PRO A 170 14.58 15.77 -4.52
C PRO A 170 14.41 16.42 -3.15
N PRO A 171 15.39 17.24 -2.75
CA PRO A 171 15.31 18.00 -1.51
C PRO A 171 14.07 18.90 -1.54
N TYR A 172 13.52 19.20 -0.37
CA TYR A 172 12.39 20.14 -0.23
C TYR A 172 12.74 21.59 -0.56
N SER A 173 14.00 21.89 -0.92
CA SER A 173 14.43 23.24 -1.27
C SER A 173 14.03 23.60 -2.70
N ASP A 174 13.59 24.84 -2.88
CA ASP A 174 13.11 25.42 -4.16
C ASP A 174 14.26 25.71 -5.17
N GLU A 175 15.44 25.13 -4.94
CA GLU A 175 16.63 25.42 -5.74
C GLU A 175 16.76 24.46 -6.93
N GLY A 176 16.22 24.86 -8.09
CA GLY A 176 16.31 24.12 -9.35
C GLY A 176 17.73 23.78 -9.84
N VAL A 177 18.78 24.43 -9.31
CA VAL A 177 20.18 24.25 -9.75
C VAL A 177 20.78 22.92 -9.27
N LEU A 178 20.51 22.50 -8.03
CA LEU A 178 21.04 21.24 -7.49
C LEU A 178 20.55 20.01 -8.27
N HIS A 179 19.35 20.13 -8.83
CA HIS A 179 18.68 19.08 -9.56
C HIS A 179 19.38 18.70 -10.88
N SER A 180 19.82 19.68 -11.68
CA SER A 180 20.48 19.40 -12.95
C SER A 180 21.79 18.63 -12.74
N HIS A 181 22.57 19.01 -11.72
CA HIS A 181 23.81 18.32 -11.36
C HIS A 181 23.58 16.89 -10.87
N ALA A 182 22.54 16.64 -10.08
CA ALA A 182 22.18 15.30 -9.65
C ALA A 182 21.86 14.40 -10.84
N ILE A 183 21.12 14.92 -11.83
CA ILE A 183 20.83 14.17 -13.06
C ILE A 183 22.09 13.90 -13.88
N ASP A 184 23.01 14.86 -13.99
CA ASP A 184 24.29 14.65 -14.68
C ASP A 184 25.11 13.53 -14.03
N VAL A 185 25.07 13.40 -12.70
CA VAL A 185 25.74 12.31 -11.96
C VAL A 185 25.04 10.97 -12.17
N VAL A 186 23.70 10.96 -12.26
CA VAL A 186 22.91 9.74 -12.47
C VAL A 186 22.97 9.26 -13.92
N ARG A 187 23.10 10.17 -14.90
CA ARG A 187 23.01 9.89 -16.35
C ARG A 187 23.86 8.70 -16.83
N PRO A 188 25.13 8.53 -16.42
CA PRO A 188 25.95 7.39 -16.86
C PRO A 188 25.42 6.02 -16.40
N HIS A 189 24.58 5.99 -15.36
CA HIS A 189 24.04 4.78 -14.76
C HIS A 189 22.67 4.40 -15.32
N LEU A 190 21.95 5.36 -15.92
CA LEU A 190 20.61 5.17 -16.48
C LEU A 190 20.46 3.98 -17.43
N PRO A 191 21.43 3.63 -18.30
CA PRO A 191 21.29 2.47 -19.19
C PRO A 191 21.14 1.13 -18.48
N HIS A 192 21.52 1.02 -17.19
CA HIS A 192 21.42 -0.21 -16.41
C HIS A 192 20.18 -0.27 -15.52
N ILE A 193 19.46 0.85 -15.40
CA ILE A 193 18.30 0.96 -14.52
C ILE A 193 17.12 0.24 -15.16
N GLN A 194 16.46 -0.61 -14.38
CA GLN A 194 15.25 -1.33 -14.73
C GLN A 194 14.03 -0.69 -14.07
N ASP A 195 14.16 -0.22 -12.83
CA ASP A 195 13.06 0.40 -12.10
C ASP A 195 13.49 1.80 -11.66
N ILE A 196 12.76 2.81 -12.10
CA ILE A 196 13.00 4.20 -11.72
C ILE A 196 11.78 4.76 -11.02
N TRP A 197 12.00 5.34 -9.85
CA TRP A 197 11.00 6.10 -9.12
C TRP A 197 11.51 7.52 -8.93
N ILE A 198 10.71 8.49 -9.36
CA ILE A 198 10.98 9.90 -9.21
C ILE A 198 9.86 10.47 -8.34
N SER A 199 10.22 10.96 -7.15
CA SER A 199 9.33 11.76 -6.32
C SER A 199 9.68 13.24 -6.51
N ASN A 200 8.77 14.16 -6.15
CA ASN A 200 9.00 15.57 -5.82
C ASN A 200 9.64 16.51 -6.89
N ALA A 201 9.72 17.80 -6.55
CA ALA A 201 9.85 19.07 -7.29
C ALA A 201 10.73 19.22 -8.55
N LEU A 202 11.38 18.15 -9.02
CA LEU A 202 12.15 18.13 -10.27
C LEU A 202 11.36 18.66 -11.49
N LEU A 203 10.03 18.55 -11.45
CA LEU A 203 9.14 18.74 -12.60
C LEU A 203 8.33 20.03 -12.60
N ARG A 204 8.53 20.91 -11.62
CA ARG A 204 7.81 22.18 -11.61
C ARG A 204 8.28 23.16 -12.69
N HIS A 205 9.47 22.95 -13.26
CA HIS A 205 10.16 23.97 -14.05
C HIS A 205 10.77 23.52 -15.39
N GLY A 206 10.54 22.29 -15.89
CA GLY A 206 11.14 21.85 -17.15
C GLY A 206 10.63 20.52 -17.71
N ASP A 207 11.01 20.24 -18.96
CA ASP A 207 10.69 19.01 -19.67
C ASP A 207 11.52 17.84 -19.09
N LEU A 208 10.87 16.90 -18.41
CA LEU A 208 11.50 15.69 -17.85
C LEU A 208 12.34 14.96 -18.92
N CYS A 209 11.87 14.99 -20.19
CA CYS A 209 12.57 14.36 -21.31
C CYS A 209 13.99 14.89 -21.48
N ASP A 210 14.13 16.22 -21.46
CA ASP A 210 15.40 16.91 -21.72
C ASP A 210 16.38 16.69 -20.57
N HIS A 211 15.88 16.70 -19.34
CA HIS A 211 16.72 16.56 -18.16
C HIS A 211 17.25 15.13 -18.01
N LEU A 212 16.37 14.13 -18.00
CA LEU A 212 16.75 12.74 -17.75
C LEU A 212 17.44 12.09 -18.95
N GLY A 213 17.23 12.60 -20.16
CA GLY A 213 17.64 11.90 -21.37
C GLY A 213 16.97 10.53 -21.43
N LEU A 214 15.62 10.49 -21.38
CA LEU A 214 14.83 9.27 -21.34
C LEU A 214 15.23 8.24 -22.40
N SER A 215 15.71 8.69 -23.56
CA SER A 215 16.24 7.82 -24.62
C SER A 215 17.40 6.91 -24.18
N THR A 216 18.08 7.21 -23.07
CA THR A 216 19.16 6.39 -22.50
C THR A 216 18.66 5.20 -21.67
N LEU A 217 17.38 5.22 -21.26
CA LEU A 217 16.74 4.22 -20.38
C LEU A 217 16.31 2.95 -21.14
N THR A 218 17.23 2.31 -21.86
CA THR A 218 16.90 1.20 -22.77
C THR A 218 16.43 -0.08 -22.09
N HIS A 219 16.72 -0.27 -20.79
CA HIS A 219 16.37 -1.47 -20.02
C HIS A 219 15.22 -1.25 -19.02
N VAL A 220 14.59 -0.07 -19.03
CA VAL A 220 13.56 0.25 -18.05
C VAL A 220 12.31 -0.61 -18.25
N ARG A 221 11.84 -1.15 -17.12
CA ARG A 221 10.67 -2.01 -16.95
C ARG A 221 9.61 -1.37 -16.08
N SER A 222 10.01 -0.55 -15.10
CA SER A 222 9.10 0.17 -14.22
C SER A 222 9.46 1.64 -14.14
N ILE A 223 8.47 2.51 -14.38
CA ILE A 223 8.59 3.95 -14.15
C ILE A 223 7.50 4.35 -13.17
N THR A 224 7.86 5.05 -12.10
CA THR A 224 6.93 5.63 -11.14
C THR A 224 7.25 7.11 -10.94
N ILE A 225 6.28 7.97 -11.20
CA ILE A 225 6.35 9.40 -10.95
C ILE A 225 5.19 9.73 -10.02
N ASP A 226 5.51 9.87 -8.73
CA ASP A 226 4.53 9.89 -7.63
C ASP A 226 4.14 11.32 -7.22
N ILE A 227 4.40 12.31 -8.08
CA ILE A 227 4.05 13.71 -7.80
C ILE A 227 3.46 14.34 -9.04
N ALA A 228 2.32 15.02 -8.83
CA ALA A 228 1.62 15.80 -9.82
C ALA A 228 2.58 16.67 -10.64
N PHE A 229 2.74 16.31 -11.92
CA PHE A 229 3.50 17.08 -12.90
C PHE A 229 2.64 17.42 -14.11
N SER A 230 3.07 18.38 -14.93
CA SER A 230 2.42 18.69 -16.20
C SER A 230 2.97 17.77 -17.29
N ALA A 231 2.20 16.75 -17.68
CA ALA A 231 2.59 15.82 -18.73
C ALA A 231 2.41 16.45 -20.12
N THR A 232 3.40 16.24 -20.99
CA THR A 232 3.37 16.67 -22.39
C THR A 232 3.19 15.47 -23.32
N PRO A 233 2.64 15.64 -24.54
CA PRO A 233 2.53 14.55 -25.51
C PRO A 233 3.89 13.97 -25.90
N ALA A 234 4.95 14.79 -25.95
CA ALA A 234 6.31 14.35 -26.23
C ALA A 234 6.80 13.36 -25.18
N LEU A 235 6.53 13.65 -23.90
CA LEU A 235 6.87 12.77 -22.79
C LEU A 235 6.12 11.44 -22.83
N ILE A 236 4.80 11.48 -23.06
CA ILE A 236 4.02 10.24 -23.20
C ILE A 236 4.51 9.41 -24.39
N SER A 237 4.80 10.06 -25.52
CA SER A 237 5.38 9.42 -26.70
C SER A 237 6.74 8.77 -26.40
N ALA A 238 7.59 9.42 -25.59
CA ALA A 238 8.86 8.84 -25.15
C ALA A 238 8.65 7.62 -24.26
N PHE A 239 7.67 7.62 -23.35
CA PHE A 239 7.35 6.44 -22.55
C PHE A 239 6.85 5.28 -23.42
N MET A 240 6.04 5.58 -24.44
CA MET A 240 5.50 4.60 -25.38
C MET A 240 6.59 3.87 -26.17
N ASP A 241 7.76 4.50 -26.37
CA ASP A 241 8.89 3.96 -27.11
C ASP A 241 9.74 2.98 -26.30
N PHE A 242 9.54 2.85 -24.99
CA PHE A 242 10.28 1.89 -24.18
C PHE A 242 9.84 0.45 -24.49
N PRO A 243 10.71 -0.39 -25.09
CA PRO A 243 10.32 -1.71 -25.59
C PRO A 243 10.05 -2.73 -24.48
N HIS A 244 10.51 -2.44 -23.25
CA HIS A 244 10.44 -3.36 -22.12
C HIS A 244 9.64 -2.81 -20.94
N LEU A 245 9.00 -1.65 -21.10
CA LEU A 245 8.21 -1.02 -20.04
C LEU A 245 6.98 -1.89 -19.73
N ARG A 246 6.92 -2.39 -18.49
CA ARG A 246 5.85 -3.25 -17.97
C ARG A 246 4.97 -2.56 -16.94
N LYS A 247 5.53 -1.62 -16.18
CA LYS A 247 4.83 -0.86 -15.15
C LYS A 247 5.04 0.63 -15.37
N LEU A 248 3.93 1.38 -15.37
CA LEU A 248 3.93 2.83 -15.47
C LEU A 248 2.98 3.40 -14.42
N SER A 249 3.49 4.26 -13.55
CA SER A 249 2.70 4.98 -12.56
C SER A 249 2.95 6.47 -12.71
N LEU A 250 1.91 7.26 -12.97
CA LEU A 250 2.00 8.69 -13.20
C LEU A 250 0.96 9.44 -12.35
N ASP A 251 1.41 10.40 -11.56
CA ASP A 251 0.58 11.48 -11.04
C ASP A 251 0.74 12.70 -11.95
N CYS A 252 -0.26 12.96 -12.81
CA CYS A 252 -0.11 13.93 -13.88
C CYS A 252 -1.34 14.80 -14.10
N THR A 253 -1.05 16.00 -14.57
CA THR A 253 -2.01 16.98 -15.07
C THR A 253 -1.64 17.32 -16.51
N PHE A 254 -2.58 17.76 -17.32
CA PHE A 254 -2.30 18.24 -18.67
C PHE A 254 -2.81 19.65 -18.80
N SER A 255 -2.01 20.50 -19.44
CA SER A 255 -2.55 21.77 -19.93
C SER A 255 -3.63 21.48 -20.99
N PRO A 256 -4.63 22.36 -21.16
CA PRO A 256 -5.64 22.20 -22.21
C PRO A 256 -5.08 21.96 -23.63
N PRO A 257 -4.02 22.67 -24.10
CA PRO A 257 -3.44 22.38 -25.41
C PRO A 257 -2.74 21.02 -25.45
N ASP A 258 -1.99 20.63 -24.43
CA ASP A 258 -1.33 19.31 -24.37
C ASP A 258 -2.35 18.17 -24.42
N LEU A 259 -3.47 18.36 -23.73
CA LEU A 259 -4.58 17.39 -23.73
C LEU A 259 -5.26 17.27 -25.10
N ALA A 260 -5.27 18.34 -25.91
CA ALA A 260 -5.77 18.29 -27.29
C ALA A 260 -4.77 17.56 -28.20
N SER A 261 -3.48 17.86 -28.07
CA SER A 261 -2.40 17.24 -28.84
C SER A 261 -2.19 15.76 -28.51
N LEU A 262 -2.61 15.29 -27.34
CA LEU A 262 -2.57 13.87 -26.97
C LEU A 262 -3.34 12.99 -27.99
N VAL A 263 -4.39 13.53 -28.60
CA VAL A 263 -5.20 12.81 -29.61
C VAL A 263 -4.39 12.48 -30.87
N GLU A 264 -3.35 13.27 -31.18
CA GLU A 264 -2.48 13.04 -32.34
C GLU A 264 -1.61 11.79 -32.16
N LEU A 265 -1.35 11.39 -30.90
CA LEU A 265 -0.59 10.17 -30.58
C LEU A 265 -1.31 8.88 -30.96
N LYS A 266 -2.63 8.91 -31.24
CA LYS A 266 -3.39 7.73 -31.68
C LYS A 266 -2.80 7.03 -32.91
N SER A 267 -2.05 7.77 -33.73
CA SER A 267 -1.37 7.24 -34.90
C SER A 267 -0.17 6.33 -34.55
N LYS A 268 0.40 6.50 -33.34
CA LYS A 268 1.56 5.78 -32.84
C LYS A 268 1.09 4.74 -31.83
N ARG A 269 1.12 3.46 -32.19
CA ARG A 269 0.93 2.39 -31.20
C ARG A 269 2.18 2.28 -30.33
N GLY A 270 2.00 2.16 -29.02
CA GLY A 270 3.07 2.05 -28.03
C GLY A 270 2.69 1.11 -26.89
N PHE A 271 3.52 1.08 -25.85
CA PHE A 271 3.23 0.29 -24.63
C PHE A 271 2.93 -1.20 -24.86
N PHE A 272 3.59 -1.80 -25.85
CA PHE A 272 3.32 -3.19 -26.25
C PHE A 272 3.56 -4.22 -25.15
N GLU A 273 4.44 -3.92 -24.19
CA GLU A 273 4.75 -4.78 -23.05
C GLU A 273 4.16 -4.26 -21.72
N LEU A 274 3.39 -3.17 -21.74
CA LEU A 274 2.83 -2.57 -20.53
C LEU A 274 1.73 -3.48 -19.95
N ARG A 275 1.90 -3.88 -18.70
CA ARG A 275 1.01 -4.79 -17.96
C ARG A 275 0.32 -4.12 -16.80
N GLU A 276 0.96 -3.11 -16.21
CA GLU A 276 0.48 -2.37 -15.05
C GLU A 276 0.52 -0.88 -15.33
N LEU A 277 -0.63 -0.22 -15.18
CA LEU A 277 -0.78 1.22 -15.37
C LEU A 277 -1.48 1.80 -14.15
N TRP A 278 -0.87 2.81 -13.54
CA TRP A 278 -1.45 3.60 -12.46
C TRP A 278 -1.48 5.08 -12.85
N LEU A 279 -2.64 5.72 -12.77
CA LEU A 279 -2.82 7.13 -13.14
C LEU A 279 -3.51 7.92 -12.04
N ALA A 280 -2.84 8.89 -11.44
CA ALA A 280 -3.48 9.91 -10.60
C ALA A 280 -3.71 11.17 -11.44
N ALA A 281 -4.96 11.44 -11.81
CA ALA A 281 -5.35 12.56 -12.68
C ALA A 281 -6.88 12.79 -12.65
N ASP A 282 -7.34 13.87 -13.28
CA ASP A 282 -8.77 14.07 -13.56
C ASP A 282 -9.30 12.97 -14.50
N HIS A 283 -10.55 12.54 -14.32
CA HIS A 283 -11.15 11.45 -15.12
C HIS A 283 -11.08 11.68 -16.65
N GLY A 284 -11.25 12.92 -17.11
CA GLY A 284 -11.17 13.27 -18.52
C GLY A 284 -9.75 13.15 -19.10
N VAL A 285 -8.73 13.37 -18.27
CA VAL A 285 -7.33 13.14 -18.62
C VAL A 285 -7.07 11.65 -18.73
N VAL A 286 -7.49 10.86 -17.75
CA VAL A 286 -7.31 9.39 -17.75
C VAL A 286 -7.96 8.77 -18.99
N ALA A 287 -9.20 9.15 -19.31
CA ALA A 287 -9.90 8.63 -20.48
C ALA A 287 -9.19 8.97 -21.80
N LYS A 288 -8.72 10.22 -21.97
CA LYS A 288 -7.97 10.63 -23.15
C LYS A 288 -6.60 9.97 -23.25
N PHE A 289 -5.93 9.75 -22.12
CA PHE A 289 -4.67 9.01 -22.05
C PHE A 289 -4.85 7.58 -22.56
N LEU A 290 -5.84 6.86 -22.05
CA LEU A 290 -6.15 5.50 -22.50
C LEU A 290 -6.54 5.48 -23.99
N GLU A 291 -7.33 6.47 -24.44
CA GLU A 291 -7.72 6.58 -25.84
C GLU A 291 -6.54 6.85 -26.79
N ALA A 292 -5.55 7.62 -26.35
CA ALA A 292 -4.38 7.97 -27.13
C ALA A 292 -3.35 6.84 -27.18
N THR A 293 -3.25 6.04 -26.11
CA THR A 293 -2.14 5.11 -25.90
C THR A 293 -2.50 3.65 -26.13
N ASP A 294 -3.77 3.26 -25.94
CA ASP A 294 -4.35 1.93 -26.20
C ASP A 294 -3.43 0.75 -25.82
N PRO A 295 -3.06 0.58 -24.53
CA PRO A 295 -2.08 -0.42 -24.10
C PRO A 295 -2.66 -1.85 -24.22
N PRO A 296 -2.24 -2.66 -25.21
CA PRO A 296 -2.98 -3.87 -25.60
C PRO A 296 -2.80 -5.06 -24.64
N ARG A 297 -1.77 -5.02 -23.77
CA ARG A 297 -1.44 -6.10 -22.82
C ARG A 297 -1.68 -5.71 -21.36
N LEU A 298 -2.48 -4.67 -21.14
CA LEU A 298 -2.75 -4.19 -19.80
C LEU A 298 -3.56 -5.22 -19.01
N HIS A 299 -3.04 -5.65 -17.86
CA HIS A 299 -3.68 -6.62 -16.97
C HIS A 299 -4.07 -6.01 -15.62
N ARG A 300 -3.36 -4.98 -15.17
CA ARG A 300 -3.67 -4.24 -13.95
C ARG A 300 -3.81 -2.77 -14.29
N PHE A 301 -4.94 -2.20 -13.92
CA PHE A 301 -5.21 -0.79 -14.08
C PHE A 301 -5.60 -0.21 -12.73
N GLY A 302 -4.94 0.88 -12.36
CA GLY A 302 -5.28 1.68 -11.20
C GLY A 302 -5.44 3.14 -11.57
N CYS A 303 -6.38 3.84 -10.94
CA CYS A 303 -6.40 5.29 -11.02
C CYS A 303 -6.83 5.95 -9.71
N THR A 304 -6.25 7.12 -9.45
CA THR A 304 -6.70 8.04 -8.40
C THR A 304 -7.40 9.21 -9.07
N LEU A 305 -8.72 9.33 -8.86
CA LEU A 305 -9.52 10.40 -9.43
C LEU A 305 -9.73 11.51 -8.40
N SER A 306 -9.31 12.71 -8.75
CA SER A 306 -9.61 13.93 -7.99
C SER A 306 -11.04 14.38 -8.30
N LEU A 307 -11.90 14.41 -7.28
CA LEU A 307 -13.27 14.89 -7.42
C LEU A 307 -13.30 16.41 -7.29
N LYS A 308 -13.35 17.09 -8.43
CA LYS A 308 -13.66 18.52 -8.51
C LYS A 308 -15.13 18.71 -8.16
N SER A 309 -15.44 19.78 -7.42
CA SER A 309 -16.67 20.00 -6.63
C SER A 309 -18.01 20.07 -7.39
N THR A 310 -18.07 19.74 -8.68
CA THR A 310 -19.28 19.86 -9.50
C THR A 310 -19.62 18.49 -10.11
N LEU A 311 -20.42 17.70 -9.40
CA LEU A 311 -20.95 16.39 -9.83
C LEU A 311 -22.03 16.49 -10.93
N GLU A 312 -22.29 17.68 -11.48
CA GLU A 312 -23.55 17.97 -12.18
C GLU A 312 -23.63 17.47 -13.63
N ASP A 313 -22.52 17.35 -14.38
CA ASP A 313 -22.60 17.16 -15.86
C ASP A 313 -22.19 15.77 -16.39
N ASP A 314 -21.37 15.01 -15.66
CA ASP A 314 -20.99 13.63 -15.97
C ASP A 314 -20.42 13.05 -14.68
N PRO A 315 -21.23 12.36 -13.87
CA PRO A 315 -21.01 12.37 -12.45
C PRO A 315 -19.70 11.70 -12.04
N LEU A 316 -18.97 10.99 -12.93
CA LEU A 316 -17.53 10.70 -12.76
C LEU A 316 -16.73 10.39 -14.04
N GLY A 317 -17.35 10.21 -15.21
CA GLY A 317 -16.63 9.78 -16.41
C GLY A 317 -15.94 8.40 -16.32
N VAL A 318 -16.15 7.62 -15.25
CA VAL A 318 -15.53 6.29 -15.07
C VAL A 318 -15.94 5.33 -16.18
N GLY A 319 -17.18 5.40 -16.67
CA GLY A 319 -17.62 4.63 -17.85
C GLY A 319 -16.77 4.92 -19.11
N LYS A 320 -16.34 6.17 -19.30
CA LYS A 320 -15.43 6.55 -20.40
C LYS A 320 -14.02 5.98 -20.22
N ILE A 321 -13.55 5.85 -18.98
CA ILE A 321 -12.28 5.19 -18.68
C ILE A 321 -12.40 3.69 -18.97
N VAL A 322 -13.40 3.04 -18.39
CA VAL A 322 -13.61 1.58 -18.47
C VAL A 322 -13.83 1.11 -19.90
N SER A 323 -14.59 1.86 -20.71
CA SER A 323 -14.81 1.53 -22.13
C SER A 323 -13.54 1.57 -23.00
N ARG A 324 -12.42 2.09 -22.47
CA ARG A 324 -11.10 2.09 -23.12
C ARG A 324 -10.14 1.06 -22.55
N LEU A 325 -10.52 0.36 -21.48
CA LEU A 325 -9.68 -0.69 -20.91
C LEU A 325 -9.82 -1.97 -21.73
N PRO A 326 -8.73 -2.76 -21.87
CA PRO A 326 -8.80 -4.00 -22.63
C PRO A 326 -9.65 -5.03 -21.89
N PRO A 327 -10.36 -5.92 -22.61
CA PRO A 327 -11.22 -6.95 -22.01
C PRO A 327 -10.43 -8.00 -21.21
N ALA A 328 -9.11 -8.11 -21.42
CA ALA A 328 -8.22 -9.03 -20.70
C ALA A 328 -7.72 -8.46 -19.35
N LEU A 329 -8.32 -7.37 -18.87
CA LEU A 329 -8.01 -6.78 -17.57
C LEU A 329 -8.35 -7.75 -16.44
N ARG A 330 -7.44 -7.89 -15.48
CA ARG A 330 -7.58 -8.79 -14.33
C ARG A 330 -7.73 -8.06 -13.01
N CYS A 331 -7.11 -6.89 -12.89
CA CYS A 331 -7.12 -6.11 -11.66
C CYS A 331 -7.55 -4.68 -11.95
N PHE A 332 -8.51 -4.18 -11.19
CA PHE A 332 -9.01 -2.82 -11.27
C PHE A 332 -8.93 -2.16 -9.89
N TYR A 333 -8.20 -1.05 -9.81
CA TYR A 333 -8.05 -0.25 -8.59
C TYR A 333 -8.56 1.16 -8.85
N LEU A 334 -9.40 1.67 -7.97
CA LEU A 334 -9.96 3.01 -8.07
C LEU A 334 -9.85 3.69 -6.71
N THR A 335 -9.10 4.77 -6.64
CA THR A 335 -9.07 5.67 -5.49
C THR A 335 -9.82 6.94 -5.84
N LEU A 336 -10.81 7.30 -5.05
CA LEU A 336 -11.54 8.56 -5.19
C LEU A 336 -11.06 9.49 -4.09
N SER A 337 -10.44 10.60 -4.45
CA SER A 337 -9.96 11.57 -3.47
C SER A 337 -10.60 12.92 -3.70
N GLN A 338 -11.09 13.53 -2.63
CA GLN A 338 -11.49 14.93 -2.66
C GLN A 338 -10.25 15.81 -2.45
N SER A 339 -9.85 16.56 -3.47
CA SER A 339 -8.68 17.45 -3.36
C SER A 339 -8.92 18.51 -2.28
N SER A 340 -8.16 18.45 -1.19
CA SER A 340 -8.20 19.42 -0.09
C SER A 340 -7.52 20.76 -0.43
N THR A 341 -7.19 21.00 -1.70
CA THR A 341 -6.42 22.18 -2.13
C THR A 341 -7.17 23.49 -1.89
N GLY A 342 -8.48 23.45 -1.65
CA GLY A 342 -9.22 24.54 -1.03
C GLY A 342 -9.04 24.56 0.49
N ARG A 343 -8.12 25.39 1.00
CA ARG A 343 -7.89 25.62 2.45
C ARG A 343 -9.23 25.73 3.22
N PHE A 344 -9.57 24.67 3.96
CA PHE A 344 -10.48 24.64 5.12
C PHE A 344 -11.96 24.98 4.92
N GLY A 345 -12.46 25.01 3.69
CA GLY A 345 -13.91 25.02 3.46
C GLY A 345 -14.40 23.61 3.17
N MET A 346 -15.15 22.98 4.10
CA MET A 346 -16.23 22.08 3.65
C MET A 346 -16.93 22.79 2.49
N PRO A 347 -17.23 22.14 1.35
CA PRO A 347 -17.94 22.80 0.26
C PRO A 347 -19.18 23.47 0.87
N PRO A 348 -19.22 24.81 0.98
CA PRO A 348 -20.03 25.46 2.01
C PRO A 348 -21.54 25.36 1.75
N ASN A 349 -21.95 24.74 0.65
CA ASN A 349 -23.34 24.62 0.20
C ASN A 349 -23.65 23.26 -0.45
N ALA A 350 -22.96 22.17 -0.12
CA ALA A 350 -23.45 20.85 -0.56
C ALA A 350 -24.83 20.65 0.09
N ASP A 351 -25.88 20.68 -0.74
CA ASP A 351 -27.25 20.50 -0.29
C ASP A 351 -27.33 19.17 0.48
N PRO A 352 -27.60 19.17 1.80
CA PRO A 352 -27.69 17.95 2.57
C PRO A 352 -28.82 17.02 2.10
N GLN A 353 -29.70 17.50 1.20
CA GLN A 353 -30.74 16.70 0.56
C GLN A 353 -30.36 16.16 -0.81
N ALA A 354 -29.22 16.54 -1.39
CA ALA A 354 -28.78 15.97 -2.65
C ALA A 354 -28.59 14.45 -2.46
N PRO A 355 -29.20 13.61 -3.30
CA PRO A 355 -29.08 12.17 -3.17
C PRO A 355 -27.61 11.76 -3.34
N SER A 356 -27.08 11.02 -2.36
CA SER A 356 -25.73 10.47 -2.45
C SER A 356 -25.62 9.55 -3.67
N PRO A 357 -24.52 9.61 -4.43
CA PRO A 357 -24.34 8.72 -5.58
C PRO A 357 -24.23 7.27 -5.09
N SER A 358 -24.90 6.35 -5.78
CA SER A 358 -24.75 4.89 -5.54
C SER A 358 -23.33 4.44 -5.86
N ALA A 359 -22.83 3.44 -5.13
CA ALA A 359 -21.54 2.83 -5.39
C ALA A 359 -21.41 2.21 -6.79
N LEU A 360 -22.53 1.78 -7.40
CA LEU A 360 -22.54 1.24 -8.76
C LEU A 360 -22.17 2.27 -9.83
N LEU A 361 -22.23 3.57 -9.51
CA LEU A 361 -21.76 4.61 -10.41
C LEU A 361 -20.25 4.49 -10.71
N PHE A 362 -19.50 3.99 -9.74
CA PHE A 362 -18.05 3.79 -9.84
C PHE A 362 -17.69 2.42 -10.43
N LEU A 363 -18.67 1.52 -10.55
CA LEU A 363 -18.56 0.18 -11.09
C LEU A 363 -19.51 0.02 -12.29
N PRO A 364 -19.24 0.74 -13.41
CA PRO A 364 -20.18 0.82 -14.52
C PRO A 364 -20.43 -0.54 -15.17
N PRO A 365 -21.56 -0.71 -15.90
CA PRO A 365 -21.91 -1.98 -16.55
C PRO A 365 -20.79 -2.61 -17.38
N GLU A 366 -20.01 -1.79 -18.09
CA GLU A 366 -18.89 -2.22 -18.92
C GLU A 366 -17.80 -2.92 -18.11
N LEU A 367 -17.54 -2.47 -16.87
CA LEU A 367 -16.55 -3.10 -15.98
C LEU A 367 -17.09 -4.42 -15.45
N ARG A 368 -18.38 -4.44 -15.09
CA ARG A 368 -19.06 -5.65 -14.60
C ARG A 368 -19.14 -6.75 -15.64
N ALA A 369 -19.14 -6.39 -16.92
CA ALA A 369 -19.13 -7.32 -18.04
C ALA A 369 -17.75 -7.93 -18.34
N MET A 370 -16.66 -7.48 -17.69
CA MET A 370 -15.32 -8.04 -17.90
C MET A 370 -15.11 -9.33 -17.10
N GLU A 371 -15.28 -10.49 -17.75
CA GLU A 371 -15.27 -11.81 -17.09
C GLU A 371 -13.91 -12.19 -16.46
N GLU A 372 -12.81 -11.64 -16.97
CA GLU A 372 -11.43 -11.96 -16.54
C GLU A 372 -10.97 -11.24 -15.26
N ILE A 373 -11.80 -10.35 -14.71
CA ILE A 373 -11.48 -9.62 -13.47
C ILE A 373 -11.41 -10.58 -12.29
N ARG A 374 -10.34 -10.42 -11.50
CA ARG A 374 -10.00 -11.20 -10.31
C ARG A 374 -9.86 -10.34 -9.06
N GLU A 375 -9.48 -9.08 -9.24
CA GLU A 375 -9.27 -8.13 -8.15
C GLU A 375 -9.98 -6.82 -8.47
N VAL A 376 -10.84 -6.38 -7.57
CA VAL A 376 -11.47 -5.06 -7.61
C VAL A 376 -11.23 -4.40 -6.27
N ASP A 377 -10.63 -3.22 -6.29
CA ASP A 377 -10.39 -2.40 -5.10
C ASP A 377 -10.91 -0.98 -5.36
N VAL A 378 -11.85 -0.54 -4.55
CA VAL A 378 -12.40 0.82 -4.57
C VAL A 378 -12.13 1.46 -3.22
N CYS A 379 -11.25 2.44 -3.19
CA CYS A 379 -10.95 3.23 -2.02
C CYS A 379 -11.59 4.61 -2.16
N VAL A 380 -12.39 4.99 -1.18
CA VAL A 380 -13.08 6.28 -1.12
C VAL A 380 -12.46 7.12 -0.02
N GLU A 381 -11.75 8.17 -0.40
CA GLU A 381 -11.08 9.09 0.52
C GLU A 381 -11.88 10.37 0.71
N HIS A 382 -12.18 10.68 1.98
CA HIS A 382 -12.85 11.92 2.38
C HIS A 382 -14.29 12.08 1.82
N LEU A 383 -14.93 11.00 1.38
CA LEU A 383 -16.30 10.99 0.88
C LEU A 383 -17.11 9.87 1.52
N GLU A 384 -18.40 10.13 1.69
CA GLU A 384 -19.39 9.14 2.14
C GLU A 384 -20.17 8.65 0.92
N ILE A 385 -19.85 7.45 0.44
CA ILE A 385 -20.57 6.83 -0.68
C ILE A 385 -21.37 5.65 -0.10
N PRO A 386 -22.71 5.70 -0.12
CA PRO A 386 -23.50 4.55 0.32
C PRO A 386 -23.16 3.35 -0.55
N PHE A 387 -22.99 2.21 0.10
CA PHE A 387 -22.79 0.91 -0.53
C PHE A 387 -23.85 -0.01 0.05
N ASP A 388 -24.99 -0.11 -0.62
CA ASP A 388 -26.17 -0.73 -0.06
C ASP A 388 -26.37 -2.19 -0.50
N GLU A 389 -27.52 -2.76 -0.15
CA GLU A 389 -27.87 -4.13 -0.48
C GLU A 389 -28.05 -4.35 -2.00
N ASP A 390 -28.63 -3.37 -2.71
CA ASP A 390 -28.90 -3.46 -4.14
C ASP A 390 -27.60 -3.34 -4.93
N ASP A 391 -26.66 -2.51 -4.47
CA ASP A 391 -25.31 -2.43 -5.00
C ASP A 391 -24.62 -3.81 -4.94
N LEU A 392 -24.59 -4.45 -3.78
CA LEU A 392 -23.93 -5.76 -3.60
C LEU A 392 -24.63 -6.88 -4.41
N ARG A 393 -25.96 -6.87 -4.46
CA ARG A 393 -26.74 -7.82 -5.28
C ARG A 393 -26.48 -7.65 -6.76
N ALA A 394 -26.34 -6.42 -7.25
CA ALA A 394 -26.03 -6.15 -8.64
C ALA A 394 -24.64 -6.69 -9.04
N LEU A 395 -23.70 -6.78 -8.10
CA LEU A 395 -22.37 -7.35 -8.31
C LEU A 395 -22.33 -8.89 -8.28
N CYS A 396 -23.38 -9.57 -7.80
CA CYS A 396 -23.44 -11.04 -7.78
C CYS A 396 -23.42 -11.69 -9.18
N LYS A 397 -23.62 -10.91 -10.25
CA LYS A 397 -23.55 -11.39 -11.64
C LYS A 397 -22.25 -11.02 -12.34
N ALA A 398 -21.38 -10.26 -11.67
CA ALA A 398 -20.11 -9.81 -12.23
C ALA A 398 -18.99 -10.82 -11.92
N TRP A 399 -17.90 -10.76 -12.69
CA TRP A 399 -16.59 -11.30 -12.33
C TRP A 399 -16.59 -12.74 -11.76
N PRO A 400 -16.95 -13.76 -12.56
CA PRO A 400 -17.00 -15.16 -12.09
C PRO A 400 -15.68 -15.68 -11.52
N HIS A 401 -14.55 -15.02 -11.82
CA HIS A 401 -13.21 -15.35 -11.33
C HIS A 401 -12.71 -14.44 -10.22
N LEU A 402 -13.60 -13.69 -9.55
CA LEU A 402 -13.25 -12.78 -8.47
C LEU A 402 -12.60 -13.52 -7.30
N THR A 403 -11.40 -13.07 -6.94
CA THR A 403 -10.61 -13.58 -5.81
C THR A 403 -10.48 -12.55 -4.69
N ARG A 404 -10.52 -11.25 -5.03
CA ARG A 404 -10.45 -10.15 -4.08
C ARG A 404 -11.45 -9.06 -4.46
N PHE A 405 -12.27 -8.68 -3.50
CA PHE A 405 -13.15 -7.52 -3.60
C PHE A 405 -12.94 -6.63 -2.39
N SER A 406 -12.70 -5.34 -2.64
CA SER A 406 -12.52 -4.34 -1.60
C SER A 406 -13.30 -3.10 -1.97
N PHE A 407 -14.17 -2.66 -1.06
CA PHE A 407 -14.80 -1.35 -1.09
C PHE A 407 -14.58 -0.70 0.28
N GLU A 408 -13.61 0.19 0.36
CA GLU A 408 -13.13 0.78 1.61
C GLU A 408 -13.42 2.29 1.65
N HIS A 409 -13.92 2.75 2.79
CA HIS A 409 -13.93 4.18 3.12
C HIS A 409 -12.69 4.47 3.96
N SER A 410 -11.76 5.27 3.44
CA SER A 410 -10.68 5.77 4.29
C SER A 410 -11.26 6.84 5.20
N GLN A 411 -11.47 6.48 6.46
CA GLN A 411 -11.95 7.44 7.44
C GLN A 411 -10.93 8.59 7.53
N PRO A 412 -11.38 9.86 7.53
CA PRO A 412 -10.51 10.96 7.89
C PRO A 412 -9.90 10.62 9.24
N SER A 413 -8.57 10.49 9.29
CA SER A 413 -7.84 10.21 10.53
C SER A 413 -8.46 11.00 11.69
N ALA A 414 -8.63 10.36 12.86
CA ALA A 414 -9.35 10.81 14.07
C ALA A 414 -9.00 12.23 14.62
N ARG A 415 -8.23 13.02 13.87
CA ARG A 415 -8.01 14.46 14.05
C ARG A 415 -9.25 15.33 13.85
N TRP A 416 -10.30 14.83 13.17
CA TRP A 416 -11.58 15.53 13.08
C TRP A 416 -12.45 15.09 14.26
N GLY A 417 -12.56 15.92 15.29
CA GLY A 417 -13.15 15.55 16.59
C GLY A 417 -14.52 14.88 16.50
N SER A 418 -14.83 14.09 17.52
CA SER A 418 -15.92 13.11 17.70
C SER A 418 -17.38 13.53 17.41
N ARG A 419 -17.64 14.64 16.71
CA ARG A 419 -18.98 15.06 16.28
C ARG A 419 -19.43 14.46 14.94
N GLY A 420 -18.56 13.77 14.21
CA GLY A 420 -18.86 13.21 12.89
C GLY A 420 -19.40 11.77 12.85
N GLU A 421 -19.35 11.01 13.96
CA GLU A 421 -19.68 9.58 13.97
C GLU A 421 -21.15 9.24 13.64
N SER A 422 -22.05 10.23 13.60
CA SER A 422 -23.49 9.98 13.47
C SER A 422 -23.95 9.65 12.05
N ARG A 423 -23.31 10.14 10.99
CA ARG A 423 -23.89 10.03 9.63
C ARG A 423 -23.71 8.64 9.00
N ILE A 424 -22.58 7.98 9.25
CA ILE A 424 -22.31 6.64 8.72
C ILE A 424 -23.32 5.61 9.26
N ARG A 425 -23.84 5.81 10.48
CA ARG A 425 -24.79 4.86 11.09
C ARG A 425 -26.13 4.76 10.37
N ASP A 426 -26.53 5.82 9.66
CA ASP A 426 -27.82 5.88 8.98
C ASP A 426 -27.73 5.55 7.49
N ALA A 427 -26.52 5.42 6.94
CA ALA A 427 -26.34 5.03 5.55
C ALA A 427 -26.78 3.57 5.34
N PRO A 428 -27.52 3.27 4.26
CA PRO A 428 -27.87 1.90 3.93
C PRO A 428 -26.58 1.11 3.66
N VAL A 429 -26.42 -0.02 4.36
CA VAL A 429 -25.29 -0.95 4.22
C VAL A 429 -25.81 -2.35 3.91
N PRO A 430 -24.99 -3.25 3.34
CA PRO A 430 -25.47 -4.57 2.92
C PRO A 430 -25.84 -5.42 4.13
N THR A 431 -26.81 -6.32 3.95
CA THR A 431 -27.23 -7.26 4.99
C THR A 431 -26.33 -8.51 4.98
N LEU A 432 -26.43 -9.32 6.03
CA LEU A 432 -25.78 -10.63 6.03
C LEU A 432 -26.30 -11.55 4.91
N SER A 433 -27.57 -11.44 4.54
CA SER A 433 -28.15 -12.24 3.45
C SER A 433 -27.51 -11.89 2.10
N SER A 434 -27.31 -10.60 1.81
CA SER A 434 -26.65 -10.18 0.57
C SER A 434 -25.16 -10.51 0.56
N LEU A 435 -24.48 -10.44 1.72
CA LEU A 435 -23.12 -10.93 1.87
C LEU A 435 -22.99 -12.41 1.49
N LEU A 436 -23.87 -13.27 2.02
CA LEU A 436 -23.85 -14.70 1.73
C LEU A 436 -24.14 -14.97 0.24
N ALA A 437 -25.14 -14.30 -0.33
CA ALA A 437 -25.45 -14.40 -1.76
C ALA A 437 -24.26 -13.96 -2.64
N PHE A 438 -23.56 -12.91 -2.23
CA PHE A 438 -22.36 -12.44 -2.93
C PHE A 438 -21.23 -13.48 -2.86
N THR A 439 -20.96 -14.07 -1.69
CA THR A 439 -19.94 -15.13 -1.59
C THR A 439 -20.32 -16.40 -2.37
N GLU A 440 -21.60 -16.79 -2.38
CA GLU A 440 -22.07 -17.94 -3.16
C GLU A 440 -21.88 -17.72 -4.67
N ALA A 441 -22.08 -16.48 -5.13
CA ALA A 441 -21.83 -16.10 -6.52
C ALA A 441 -20.33 -16.10 -6.91
N HIS A 442 -19.43 -15.97 -5.94
CA HIS A 442 -17.98 -15.84 -6.17
C HIS A 442 -17.20 -16.93 -5.43
N PRO A 443 -17.25 -18.20 -5.89
CA PRO A 443 -16.70 -19.35 -5.17
C PRO A 443 -15.16 -19.33 -5.01
N HIS A 444 -14.47 -18.42 -5.69
CA HIS A 444 -13.02 -18.25 -5.60
C HIS A 444 -12.59 -17.06 -4.72
N LEU A 445 -13.55 -16.36 -4.11
CA LEU A 445 -13.28 -15.16 -3.31
C LEU A 445 -12.52 -15.52 -2.03
N THR A 446 -11.28 -15.03 -1.92
CA THR A 446 -10.39 -15.24 -0.77
C THR A 446 -10.31 -14.01 0.12
N GLU A 447 -10.56 -12.82 -0.41
CA GLU A 447 -10.48 -11.56 0.33
C GLU A 447 -11.71 -10.69 0.05
N LEU A 448 -12.34 -10.21 1.12
CA LEU A 448 -13.51 -9.35 1.05
C LEU A 448 -13.41 -8.21 2.07
N THR A 449 -13.39 -6.98 1.59
CA THR A 449 -13.60 -5.78 2.41
C THR A 449 -14.90 -5.09 2.03
N LEU A 450 -15.72 -4.77 3.02
CA LEU A 450 -16.94 -3.97 2.86
C LEU A 450 -16.92 -2.75 3.80
N PRO A 451 -17.56 -1.64 3.40
CA PRO A 451 -17.59 -0.42 4.22
C PRO A 451 -18.46 -0.59 5.47
N GLY A 452 -19.44 -1.48 5.43
CA GLY A 452 -20.30 -1.77 6.57
C GLY A 452 -21.09 -3.06 6.38
N LEU A 453 -21.74 -3.50 7.45
CA LEU A 453 -22.68 -4.62 7.42
C LEU A 453 -23.86 -4.34 8.36
N ASP A 454 -25.08 -4.45 7.86
CA ASP A 454 -26.29 -4.35 8.66
C ASP A 454 -26.61 -5.69 9.29
N THR A 455 -26.69 -5.68 10.62
CA THR A 455 -26.99 -6.83 11.44
C THR A 455 -28.43 -6.88 11.91
N THR A 456 -29.25 -5.85 11.65
CA THR A 456 -30.66 -5.84 12.06
C THR A 456 -31.48 -6.98 11.43
N ALA A 457 -31.08 -7.46 10.25
CA ALA A 457 -31.67 -8.61 9.56
C ALA A 457 -31.49 -9.94 10.33
N LEU A 458 -30.52 -10.05 11.24
CA LEU A 458 -30.27 -11.23 12.10
C LEU A 458 -31.36 -11.48 13.17
N ARG A 459 -32.60 -11.09 12.90
CA ARG A 459 -33.76 -11.39 13.73
C ARG A 459 -34.05 -12.90 13.75
N ALA A 460 -34.85 -13.30 14.74
CA ALA A 460 -34.98 -14.68 15.20
C ALA A 460 -35.30 -15.73 14.12
N ASP A 461 -35.88 -15.31 12.99
CA ASP A 461 -36.34 -16.19 11.92
C ASP A 461 -35.19 -16.64 11.00
N GLU A 462 -34.19 -15.80 10.73
CA GLU A 462 -33.01 -16.16 9.92
C GLU A 462 -32.03 -17.06 10.68
N LEU A 463 -32.05 -17.02 12.02
CA LEU A 463 -31.30 -17.99 12.85
C LEU A 463 -31.79 -19.42 12.62
N GLY A 464 -33.01 -19.60 12.10
CA GLY A 464 -33.53 -20.89 11.65
C GLY A 464 -32.64 -21.53 10.57
N LEU A 465 -32.07 -20.72 9.67
CA LEU A 465 -31.14 -21.19 8.64
C LEU A 465 -29.87 -21.76 9.28
N PHE A 466 -29.43 -21.20 10.41
CA PHE A 466 -28.21 -21.63 11.10
C PHE A 466 -28.45 -22.69 12.18
N ARG A 467 -29.64 -23.29 12.27
CA ARG A 467 -29.84 -24.45 13.15
C ARG A 467 -29.08 -25.67 12.61
N PRO A 468 -28.57 -26.56 13.47
CA PRO A 468 -27.99 -27.83 13.04
C PRO A 468 -28.98 -28.58 12.13
N GLY A 469 -28.62 -28.75 10.85
CA GLY A 469 -29.47 -29.37 9.82
C GLY A 469 -30.29 -28.41 8.92
N GLY A 470 -30.32 -27.11 9.23
CA GLY A 470 -31.03 -26.08 8.44
C GLY A 470 -30.17 -25.45 7.33
N LEU A 471 -28.86 -25.31 7.57
CA LEU A 471 -27.92 -24.99 6.50
C LEU A 471 -27.82 -26.22 5.62
N ARG A 472 -28.41 -26.16 4.42
CA ARG A 472 -27.90 -26.94 3.29
C ARG A 472 -26.39 -26.85 3.36
N ALA A 473 -25.68 -27.98 3.37
CA ALA A 473 -24.24 -28.03 3.55
C ALA A 473 -23.56 -27.00 2.63
N ILE A 474 -23.31 -25.79 3.14
CA ILE A 474 -22.62 -24.76 2.40
C ILE A 474 -21.21 -25.32 2.30
N SER A 475 -20.80 -25.66 1.09
CA SER A 475 -19.43 -26.05 0.83
C SER A 475 -18.52 -25.01 1.47
N PRO A 476 -17.51 -25.41 2.26
CA PRO A 476 -16.67 -24.46 2.99
C PRO A 476 -16.08 -23.47 2.00
N HIS A 477 -16.50 -22.21 2.11
CA HIS A 477 -16.12 -21.17 1.18
C HIS A 477 -14.66 -20.76 1.46
N PRO A 478 -13.82 -20.50 0.43
CA PRO A 478 -12.39 -20.24 0.61
C PRO A 478 -12.04 -18.83 1.16
N LEU A 479 -13.01 -18.12 1.75
CA LEU A 479 -12.81 -16.76 2.22
C LEU A 479 -11.84 -16.77 3.41
N ARG A 480 -10.69 -16.12 3.24
CA ARG A 480 -9.62 -16.03 4.25
C ARG A 480 -9.61 -14.67 4.92
N VAL A 481 -9.72 -13.59 4.17
CA VAL A 481 -9.67 -12.24 4.74
C VAL A 481 -11.06 -11.63 4.64
N PHE A 482 -11.63 -11.24 5.78
CA PHE A 482 -12.87 -10.49 5.83
C PHE A 482 -12.68 -9.24 6.69
N ARG A 483 -12.92 -8.07 6.10
CA ARG A 483 -12.74 -6.76 6.73
C ARG A 483 -14.03 -5.95 6.65
N LEU A 484 -14.36 -5.27 7.74
CA LEU A 484 -15.51 -4.38 7.85
C LEU A 484 -15.05 -3.05 8.46
N SER A 485 -15.43 -1.93 7.84
CA SER A 485 -15.17 -0.61 8.43
C SER A 485 -16.23 -0.20 9.46
N ALA A 486 -17.46 -0.72 9.35
CA ALA A 486 -18.55 -0.44 10.27
C ALA A 486 -19.48 -1.65 10.46
N ILE A 487 -20.19 -1.68 11.58
CA ILE A 487 -21.28 -2.64 11.84
C ILE A 487 -22.50 -1.82 12.23
N ALA A 488 -23.58 -1.92 11.46
CA ALA A 488 -24.85 -1.26 11.72
C ALA A 488 -25.82 -2.20 12.45
N GLY A 489 -26.72 -1.60 13.25
CA GLY A 489 -27.73 -2.32 14.02
C GLY A 489 -27.29 -2.76 15.42
N ASP A 490 -28.28 -3.16 16.23
CA ASP A 490 -28.11 -3.56 17.63
C ASP A 490 -27.94 -5.08 17.81
N ALA A 491 -27.66 -5.83 16.74
CA ALA A 491 -27.58 -7.28 16.88
C ALA A 491 -26.38 -7.68 17.76
N PRO A 492 -26.51 -8.72 18.61
CA PRO A 492 -25.40 -9.19 19.41
C PRO A 492 -24.25 -9.65 18.51
N ILE A 493 -23.09 -8.99 18.59
CA ILE A 493 -21.89 -9.29 17.79
C ILE A 493 -21.47 -10.76 17.89
N VAL A 494 -21.72 -11.40 19.04
CA VAL A 494 -21.49 -12.85 19.25
C VAL A 494 -22.28 -13.70 18.25
N LYS A 495 -23.52 -13.33 17.94
CA LYS A 495 -24.34 -14.05 16.96
C LYS A 495 -23.76 -13.89 15.56
N LEU A 496 -23.37 -12.67 15.18
CA LEU A 496 -22.70 -12.41 13.92
C LEU A 496 -21.41 -13.23 13.79
N ALA A 497 -20.55 -13.22 14.81
CA ALA A 497 -19.32 -14.02 14.86
C ALA A 497 -19.60 -15.51 14.65
N THR A 498 -20.63 -16.04 15.31
CA THR A 498 -21.02 -17.45 15.19
C THR A 498 -21.49 -17.79 13.77
N VAL A 499 -22.25 -16.89 13.14
CA VAL A 499 -22.70 -17.10 11.76
C VAL A 499 -21.52 -17.04 10.79
N LEU A 500 -20.63 -16.06 10.92
CA LEU A 500 -19.46 -15.92 10.07
C LEU A 500 -18.47 -17.10 10.22
N ASP A 501 -18.22 -17.59 11.43
CA ASP A 501 -17.35 -18.76 11.64
C ASP A 501 -17.91 -20.03 10.97
N ARG A 502 -19.24 -20.16 10.95
CA ARG A 502 -19.90 -21.29 10.28
C ARG A 502 -19.91 -21.15 8.76
N ALA A 503 -20.16 -19.95 8.24
CA ALA A 503 -20.15 -19.68 6.82
C ALA A 503 -18.73 -19.76 6.23
N PHE A 504 -17.73 -19.30 7.00
CA PHE A 504 -16.35 -19.13 6.55
C PHE A 504 -15.36 -19.74 7.57
N PRO A 505 -15.29 -21.08 7.67
CA PRO A 505 -14.46 -21.75 8.67
C PRO A 505 -12.95 -21.56 8.47
N VAL A 506 -12.52 -21.02 7.32
CA VAL A 506 -11.11 -20.79 6.96
C VAL A 506 -10.67 -19.33 7.03
N LEU A 507 -11.49 -18.42 7.59
CA LEU A 507 -11.07 -17.02 7.81
C LEU A 507 -9.77 -16.95 8.61
N ASP A 508 -8.78 -16.20 8.18
CA ASP A 508 -7.56 -15.94 8.92
C ASP A 508 -7.82 -14.82 9.95
N LEU A 509 -7.73 -15.18 11.23
CA LEU A 509 -7.95 -14.24 12.33
C LEU A 509 -6.64 -13.63 12.84
N ASP A 510 -5.50 -14.20 12.47
CA ASP A 510 -4.18 -13.72 12.91
C ASP A 510 -3.83 -12.41 12.19
N ALA A 511 -4.16 -12.33 10.89
CA ALA A 511 -4.09 -11.10 10.11
C ALA A 511 -4.88 -9.94 10.76
N LEU A 512 -6.01 -10.24 11.42
CA LEU A 512 -6.89 -9.27 12.08
C LEU A 512 -6.45 -8.94 13.52
N ALA A 513 -5.84 -9.90 14.21
CA ALA A 513 -5.34 -9.74 15.57
C ALA A 513 -4.17 -8.75 15.62
N VAL A 514 -3.24 -8.78 14.66
CA VAL A 514 -2.10 -7.83 14.61
C VAL A 514 -2.57 -6.37 14.45
N ALA A 515 -3.62 -6.15 13.66
CA ALA A 515 -4.23 -4.82 13.50
C ALA A 515 -4.95 -4.36 14.78
N SER A 516 -5.69 -5.27 15.44
CA SER A 516 -6.51 -4.97 16.62
C SER A 516 -5.69 -4.84 17.91
N LEU A 517 -4.63 -5.63 18.07
CA LEU A 517 -3.73 -5.60 19.23
C LEU A 517 -3.06 -4.25 19.41
N ARG A 518 -2.83 -3.46 18.35
CA ARG A 518 -2.26 -2.11 18.45
C ARG A 518 -3.21 -1.08 19.08
N MET A 519 -4.52 -1.23 18.87
CA MET A 519 -5.50 -0.39 19.55
C MET A 519 -5.74 -0.88 20.96
N LEU A 520 -5.83 -2.21 21.15
CA LEU A 520 -5.90 -2.80 22.49
C LEU A 520 -4.67 -2.46 23.33
N ASP A 521 -3.45 -2.43 22.81
CA ASP A 521 -2.25 -2.05 23.56
C ASP A 521 -2.26 -0.56 23.98
N ARG A 522 -2.95 0.31 23.22
CA ARG A 522 -3.28 1.69 23.67
C ARG A 522 -4.34 1.72 24.77
N PHE A 523 -5.26 0.75 24.82
CA PHE A 523 -6.30 0.62 25.85
C PHE A 523 -5.86 -0.20 27.09
N MET A 524 -4.90 -1.13 26.94
CA MET A 524 -4.43 -2.11 27.93
C MET A 524 -3.38 -1.55 28.88
N GLN A 525 -2.94 -0.31 28.68
CA GLN A 525 -2.15 0.44 29.67
C GLN A 525 -2.95 0.79 30.95
N ALA A 526 -4.19 0.31 31.10
CA ALA A 526 -5.02 0.40 32.30
C ALA A 526 -5.40 -1.02 32.84
N PRO A 527 -4.69 -1.57 33.85
CA PRO A 527 -4.73 -3.01 34.18
C PRO A 527 -5.99 -3.55 34.87
N HIS A 528 -6.91 -2.71 35.35
CA HIS A 528 -8.02 -3.15 36.22
C HIS A 528 -9.37 -3.34 35.50
N THR A 529 -9.42 -3.10 34.20
CA THR A 529 -10.68 -2.94 33.47
C THR A 529 -11.25 -4.28 32.99
N LEU A 530 -10.40 -5.22 32.54
CA LEU A 530 -10.86 -6.39 31.78
C LEU A 530 -11.61 -7.45 32.60
N GLN A 531 -11.24 -7.66 33.87
CA GLN A 531 -11.89 -8.69 34.71
C GLN A 531 -13.20 -8.21 35.35
N ASN A 532 -13.33 -6.89 35.58
CA ASN A 532 -14.60 -6.25 35.97
C ASN A 532 -15.54 -6.08 34.77
N TYR A 533 -14.97 -5.89 33.57
CA TYR A 533 -15.67 -5.78 32.29
C TYR A 533 -16.41 -7.07 31.88
N TYR A 534 -15.85 -8.25 32.13
CA TYR A 534 -16.55 -9.53 31.88
C TYR A 534 -17.64 -9.88 32.90
N ARG A 535 -17.63 -9.29 34.11
CA ARG A 535 -18.61 -9.58 35.18
C ARG A 535 -19.86 -8.70 35.16
N ALA A 536 -19.85 -7.58 34.44
CA ALA A 536 -20.99 -6.67 34.36
C ALA A 536 -21.56 -6.64 32.94
N GLN A 537 -22.64 -7.40 32.69
CA GLN A 537 -23.54 -7.10 31.57
C GLN A 537 -24.29 -5.79 31.89
N ALA A 538 -23.68 -4.64 31.55
CA ALA A 538 -24.25 -3.30 31.77
C ALA A 538 -24.19 -2.47 30.47
N PRO A 539 -25.09 -1.49 30.27
CA PRO A 539 -25.38 -0.83 28.98
C PRO A 539 -24.32 0.18 28.46
N GLY A 540 -23.04 -0.01 28.81
CA GLY A 540 -21.94 0.91 28.49
C GLY A 540 -21.04 0.52 27.31
N MET A 541 -21.38 -0.52 26.53
CA MET A 541 -20.54 -1.02 25.42
C MET A 541 -20.57 -0.15 24.14
N SER A 542 -21.20 1.03 24.13
CA SER A 542 -21.39 1.84 22.91
C SER A 542 -20.12 2.45 22.30
N ASN A 543 -18.97 2.35 22.98
CA ASN A 543 -17.73 3.07 22.60
C ASN A 543 -16.58 2.16 22.13
N MET A 544 -16.75 0.83 22.07
CA MET A 544 -15.79 -0.02 21.34
C MET A 544 -16.19 -0.09 19.88
N ASP A 545 -15.20 0.06 19.00
CA ASP A 545 -15.38 -0.09 17.57
C ASP A 545 -15.78 -1.55 17.25
N GLY A 546 -17.00 -1.73 16.75
CA GLY A 546 -17.66 -3.03 16.55
C GLY A 546 -16.83 -4.08 15.78
N PRO A 547 -16.09 -3.72 14.71
CA PRO A 547 -15.23 -4.65 13.98
C PRO A 547 -14.14 -5.29 14.85
N HIS A 548 -13.55 -4.58 15.81
CA HIS A 548 -12.52 -5.15 16.68
C HIS A 548 -13.08 -6.19 17.65
N LEU A 549 -14.27 -5.92 18.22
CA LEU A 549 -14.93 -6.89 19.09
C LEU A 549 -15.27 -8.18 18.33
N LEU A 550 -15.64 -8.06 17.05
CA LEU A 550 -15.93 -9.20 16.18
C LEU A 550 -14.72 -10.13 16.02
N VAL A 551 -13.52 -9.56 15.79
CA VAL A 551 -12.27 -10.33 15.65
C VAL A 551 -11.97 -11.14 16.91
N VAL A 552 -12.03 -10.50 18.08
CA VAL A 552 -11.75 -11.16 19.37
C VAL A 552 -12.73 -12.31 19.62
N LEU A 553 -14.01 -12.12 19.30
CA LEU A 553 -15.04 -13.15 19.46
C LEU A 553 -14.84 -14.33 18.50
N LEU A 554 -14.51 -14.08 17.23
CA LEU A 554 -14.18 -15.12 16.26
C LEU A 554 -13.00 -15.99 16.73
N SER A 555 -11.93 -15.35 17.23
CA SER A 555 -10.75 -16.09 17.72
C SER A 555 -11.09 -16.96 18.92
N THR A 556 -11.93 -16.45 19.81
CA THR A 556 -12.40 -17.17 21.01
C THR A 556 -13.27 -18.38 20.65
N LEU A 557 -14.21 -18.22 19.71
CA LEU A 557 -15.08 -19.30 19.26
C LEU A 557 -14.28 -20.47 18.65
N ARG A 558 -13.23 -20.17 17.89
CA ARG A 558 -12.37 -21.20 17.31
C ARG A 558 -11.50 -21.91 18.31
N ALA A 559 -10.93 -21.18 19.28
CA ALA A 559 -10.21 -21.79 20.39
C ALA A 559 -11.12 -22.78 21.15
N ALA A 560 -12.38 -22.41 21.39
CA ALA A 560 -13.37 -23.27 22.03
C ALA A 560 -13.74 -24.50 21.18
N ARG A 561 -13.85 -24.35 19.85
CA ARG A 561 -14.13 -25.47 18.93
C ARG A 561 -12.97 -26.46 18.87
N SER A 562 -11.74 -25.95 18.70
CA SER A 562 -10.52 -26.77 18.73
C SER A 562 -10.39 -27.55 20.05
N TYR A 563 -10.75 -26.91 21.17
CA TYR A 563 -10.79 -27.57 22.48
C TYR A 563 -11.88 -28.65 22.57
N ASN A 564 -13.09 -28.40 22.06
CA ASN A 564 -14.17 -29.40 22.05
C ASN A 564 -13.85 -30.59 21.13
N ASP A 565 -13.26 -30.36 19.96
CA ASP A 565 -12.83 -31.42 19.05
C ASP A 565 -11.70 -32.27 19.68
N TRP A 566 -10.84 -31.65 20.49
CA TRP A 566 -9.78 -32.35 21.25
C TRP A 566 -10.33 -33.18 22.42
N THR A 567 -11.36 -32.69 23.11
CA THR A 567 -11.92 -33.33 24.32
C THR A 567 -13.02 -34.35 24.03
N HIS A 568 -13.74 -34.21 22.91
CA HIS A 568 -14.85 -35.07 22.52
C HIS A 568 -14.64 -35.78 21.18
N GLY A 569 -13.42 -35.77 20.63
CA GLY A 569 -13.05 -36.57 19.48
C GLY A 569 -13.42 -38.05 19.68
N PRO A 570 -13.84 -38.76 18.62
CA PRO A 570 -14.36 -40.11 18.75
C PRO A 570 -13.28 -41.00 19.40
N MET A 571 -13.56 -41.49 20.60
CA MET A 571 -12.88 -42.67 21.13
C MET A 571 -12.99 -43.73 20.05
N LYS A 572 -11.90 -43.98 19.33
CA LYS A 572 -11.78 -45.12 18.42
C LYS A 572 -12.00 -46.35 19.29
N THR A 573 -13.21 -46.91 19.22
CA THR A 573 -13.49 -48.25 19.68
C THR A 573 -12.78 -49.20 18.72
N SER A 574 -11.49 -49.40 18.94
CA SER A 574 -10.80 -50.61 18.50
C SER A 574 -11.09 -51.70 19.53
N CYS A 575 -12.03 -52.57 19.20
CA CYS A 575 -12.06 -53.95 19.67
C CYS A 575 -11.90 -54.83 18.44
#